data_AF-A0A2U3KTP6-F1
#
_entry.id   AF-A0A2U3KTP6-F1
#
_cell.length_a   1.000
_cell.length_b   1.000
_cell.length_c   1.000
_cell.angle_alpha   90.00
_cell.angle_beta   90.00
_cell.angle_gamma   90.00
#
_symmetry.space_group_name_H-M   'P 1'
#
loop_
_entity.id
_entity.type
_entity.pdbx_description
1 polymer ?
#
loop_
_entity_poly.entity_id
_entity_poly.type
_entity_poly.pdbx_seq_one_letter_code
_entity_poly.pdbx_strand_id
1 'polypeptide(L)' 'MTPAKVAAAHQAGLQVVPWTVNNPADWDRMIEAKVDAIISDDPAELIAYLKSRHLR' A
#
# COMPACT_ATOMS: atom_id res chain seq x y z
N MET A 1 7.29 -4.92 -3.19
CA MET A 1 6.66 -4.33 -4.39
C MET A 1 7.59 -3.24 -4.94
N THR A 2 7.68 -3.03 -6.25
CA THR A 2 8.46 -1.89 -6.81
C THR A 2 7.54 -0.90 -7.51
N PRO A 3 7.82 0.42 -7.47
CA PRO A 3 6.99 1.41 -8.17
C PRO A 3 6.82 1.13 -9.66
N ALA A 4 7.87 0.63 -10.32
CA ALA A 4 7.83 0.29 -11.75
C ALA A 4 6.82 -0.83 -12.07
N LYS A 5 6.69 -1.84 -11.20
CA LYS A 5 5.71 -2.92 -11.39
C LYS A 5 4.27 -2.42 -11.19
N VAL A 6 4.06 -1.56 -10.19
CA VAL A 6 2.75 -0.94 -9.94
C VAL A 6 2.34 -0.06 -11.13
N ALA A 7 3.26 0.78 -11.61
CA ALA A 7 3.02 1.62 -12.78
C ALA A 7 2.68 0.79 -14.03
N ALA A 8 3.39 -0.32 -14.28
CA ALA A 8 3.08 -1.21 -15.40
C ALA A 8 1.68 -1.85 -15.30
N ALA A 9 1.27 -2.26 -14.09
CA ALA A 9 -0.07 -2.77 -13.85
C ALA A 9 -1.15 -1.70 -14.08
N HIS A 10 -0.91 -0.48 -13.58
CA HIS A 10 -1.81 0.65 -13.81
C HIS A 10 -1.94 1.01 -15.30
N GLN A 11 -0.85 0.96 -16.07
CA GLN A 11 -0.89 1.17 -17.53
C GLN A 11 -1.69 0.08 -18.26
N ALA A 12 -1.76 -1.13 -17.69
CA ALA A 12 -2.62 -2.20 -18.18
C ALA A 12 -4.07 -2.11 -17.68
N GLY A 13 -4.43 -1.06 -16.94
CA GLY A 13 -5.76 -0.87 -16.36
C GLY A 13 -6.06 -1.77 -15.16
N LEU A 14 -5.03 -2.32 -14.51
CA LEU A 14 -5.16 -3.22 -13.36
C LEU A 14 -4.91 -2.46 -12.06
N GLN A 15 -5.72 -2.75 -11.03
CA GLN A 15 -5.45 -2.32 -9.66
C GLN A 15 -4.45 -3.26 -8.98
N VAL A 16 -3.65 -2.72 -8.06
CA VAL A 16 -2.64 -3.43 -7.29
C VAL A 16 -2.95 -3.31 -5.80
N VAL A 17 -3.30 -4.45 -5.20
CA VAL A 17 -3.68 -4.55 -3.79
C VAL A 17 -2.86 -5.67 -3.13
N PRO A 18 -1.63 -5.39 -2.62
CA PRO A 18 -0.80 -6.39 -1.99
C PRO A 18 -1.36 -6.89 -0.66
N TRP A 19 -1.10 -8.17 -0.39
CA TRP A 19 -1.37 -8.88 0.87
C TRP A 19 -0.15 -9.73 1.27
N THR A 20 0.04 -10.09 2.54
CA THR A 20 -0.45 -9.36 3.72
C THR A 20 0.69 -8.50 4.24
N VAL A 21 0.42 -7.22 4.49
CA VAL A 21 1.45 -6.25 4.91
C VAL A 21 1.13 -5.77 6.33
N ASN A 22 2.00 -6.10 7.28
CA ASN A 22 1.71 -5.96 8.72
C ASN A 22 2.73 -5.11 9.49
N ASN A 23 3.66 -4.42 8.82
CA ASN A 23 4.61 -3.58 9.52
C ASN A 23 4.74 -2.19 8.87
N PRO A 24 5.05 -1.15 9.66
CA PRO A 24 5.14 0.23 9.17
C PRO A 24 6.12 0.45 8.02
N ALA A 25 7.28 -0.22 8.05
CA ALA A 25 8.29 -0.05 7.01
C ALA A 25 7.82 -0.58 5.65
N ASP A 26 7.07 -1.68 5.64
CA ASP A 26 6.47 -2.20 4.42
C ASP A 26 5.25 -1.39 3.98
N TRP A 27 4.48 -0.80 4.91
CA TRP A 27 3.44 0.17 4.56
C TRP A 27 4.02 1.39 3.84
N ASP A 28 5.12 1.96 4.35
CA ASP A 28 5.84 3.04 3.67
C ASP A 28 6.23 2.64 2.24
N ARG A 29 6.81 1.44 2.07
CA ARG A 29 7.16 0.93 0.74
C ARG A 29 5.96 0.76 -0.18
N MET A 30 4.81 0.32 0.34
CA MET A 30 3.57 0.19 -0.44
C MET A 30 3.02 1.56 -0.86
N ILE A 31 3.06 2.54 0.05
CA ILE A 31 2.66 3.93 -0.21
C ILE A 31 3.56 4.56 -1.27
N GLU A 32 4.89 4.43 -1.14
CA GLU A 32 5.87 4.90 -2.12
C GLU A 32 5.68 4.25 -3.48
N ALA A 33 5.33 2.96 -3.50
CA ALA A 33 5.01 2.23 -4.72
C ALA A 33 3.66 2.62 -5.33
N LYS A 34 2.86 3.48 -4.68
CA LYS A 34 1.53 3.93 -5.12
C LYS A 34 0.53 2.80 -5.36
N VAL A 35 0.52 1.79 -4.48
CA VAL A 35 -0.50 0.73 -4.54
C VAL A 35 -1.89 1.30 -4.23
N ASP A 36 -2.94 0.64 -4.72
CA ASP A 36 -4.32 1.14 -4.62
C ASP A 36 -4.95 0.89 -3.24
N ALA A 37 -4.56 -0.21 -2.59
CA ALA A 37 -4.96 -0.55 -1.23
C ALA A 37 -3.95 -1.51 -0.60
N ILE A 38 -4.00 -1.68 0.71
CA ILE A 38 -3.15 -2.61 1.47
C ILE A 38 -4.06 -3.56 2.24
N ILE A 39 -3.82 -4.86 2.10
CA ILE A 39 -4.45 -5.89 2.93
C ILE A 39 -3.52 -6.18 4.10
N SER A 40 -4.03 -6.05 5.32
CA SER A 40 -3.31 -6.23 6.58
C SER A 40 -4.15 -7.07 7.55
N ASP A 41 -3.48 -7.86 8.39
CA ASP A 41 -4.11 -8.60 9.48
C ASP A 41 -4.50 -7.67 10.64
N ASP A 42 -3.86 -6.51 10.78
CA ASP A 42 -4.24 -5.46 11.73
C ASP A 42 -4.68 -4.19 10.98
N PRO A 43 -5.94 -4.14 10.49
CA PRO A 43 -6.45 -2.97 9.80
C PRO A 43 -6.56 -1.74 10.71
N ALA A 44 -6.67 -1.91 12.03
CA ALA A 44 -6.79 -0.80 12.97
C ALA A 44 -5.46 -0.05 13.10
N GLU A 45 -4.35 -0.78 13.25
CA GLU A 45 -3.01 -0.21 13.27
C GLU A 45 -2.66 0.46 11.94
N LEU A 46 -2.95 -0.20 10.80
CA LEU A 46 -2.74 0.39 9.48
C LEU A 46 -3.53 1.70 9.30
N ILE A 47 -4.79 1.76 9.75
CA ILE A 47 -5.59 2.99 9.68
C ILE A 47 -4.97 4.10 10.53
N ALA A 48 -4.55 3.80 11.76
CA ALA A 48 -3.92 4.77 12.64
C ALA A 48 -2.62 5.31 12.01
N TYR A 49 -1.84 4.43 11.40
CA TYR A 49 -0.62 4.78 10.67
C TYR A 49 -0.90 5.69 9.47
N LEU A 50 -1.87 5.37 8.62
CA LEU A 50 -2.22 6.21 7.46
C LEU A 50 -2.73 7.60 7.87
N LYS A 51 -3.48 7.68 8.97
CA LYS A 51 -3.94 8.96 9.55
C LYS A 51 -2.80 9.82 10.07
N SER A 52 -1.82 9.22 10.76
CA SER A 52 -0.64 9.96 11.25
C SER A 52 0.17 10.58 10.09
N ARG A 53 0.07 9.97 8.90
CA ARG A 53 0.66 10.45 7.65
C ARG A 53 -0.22 11.37 6.82
N HIS A 54 -1.44 11.70 7.26
CA HIS A 54 -2.43 12.51 6.52
C HIS A 54 -2.82 11.94 5.15
N LEU A 55 -2.79 10.61 5.01
CA LEU A 55 -3.18 9.90 3.79
C LEU A 55 -4.62 9.38 3.85
N ARG A 56 -5.29 9.55 5.00
CA ARG A 56 -6.67 9.12 5.26
C ARG A 56 -7.34 10.00 6.32
#